data_AF-A0A2H0BRG6-F1
#
_entry.id   AF-A0A2H0BRG6-F1
#
_cell.length_a   1.000
_cell.length_b   1.000
_cell.length_c   1.000
_cell.angle_alpha   90.00
_cell.angle_beta   90.00
_cell.angle_gamma   90.00
#
_symmetry.space_group_name_H-M   'P 1'
#
loop_
_entity.id
_entity.type
_entity.pdbx_description
1 polymer ?
#
loop_
_entity_poly.entity_id
_entity_poly.type
_entity_poly.pdbx_seq_one_letter_code
_entity_poly.pdbx_strand_id
1 'polypeptide(L)'
;MDIVSFKKRFDPFLRAQMDAFVQRASGQVSDTFIRSLIHHPETITLSGGKRLRPYLAFLGYKVFHGKKEAAALRLFTALELFHAFALIHDDIIDRGNKRHGKETTHRFAARRLHTLKRRGEFDRIAESQAILAGDLLLSWSFESLEQGLAKEEKAISGTVRRVYHAMIEEVILGQMIDVDLTTRRRANTELIYQKMRMKTAGYSFVRPLMIGAAFAGGGKTVESFTKAFGEPLGVAFQIQDDLFDVMSSATAIQKNVMTDLAEHQHTVFTQYVFEHGTAAEKKLLQSLMGSSLTKKDCERARRLFEETGAIAYGKTRIAAELDICERVLSRAPFSKKQAQPLSELVELIRARKA
;
A
#
# COMPACT_ATOMS: atom_id res chain seq x y z
N MET A 1 -22.53 -0.84 1.59
CA MET A 1 -21.83 -2.09 1.96
C MET A 1 -20.47 -1.65 2.44
N ASP A 2 -20.19 -1.87 3.71
CA ASP A 2 -18.90 -1.54 4.33
C ASP A 2 -17.77 -2.47 3.85
N ILE A 3 -16.53 -2.15 4.22
CA ILE A 3 -15.32 -2.90 3.84
C ILE A 3 -15.30 -4.34 4.37
N VAL A 4 -15.90 -4.61 5.54
CA VAL A 4 -15.93 -5.95 6.15
C VAL A 4 -16.85 -6.86 5.35
N SER A 5 -18.03 -6.37 5.03
CA SER A 5 -19.03 -7.03 4.20
C SER A 5 -18.52 -7.23 2.78
N PHE A 6 -17.87 -6.22 2.20
CA PHE A 6 -17.20 -6.35 0.91
C PHE A 6 -16.12 -7.45 0.95
N LYS A 7 -15.26 -7.46 1.97
CA LYS A 7 -14.20 -8.46 2.12
C LYS A 7 -14.76 -9.88 2.19
N LYS A 8 -15.82 -10.11 2.97
CA LYS A 8 -16.50 -11.43 3.04
C LYS A 8 -16.99 -11.92 1.67
N ARG A 9 -17.39 -10.99 0.80
CA ARG A 9 -17.84 -11.29 -0.56
C ARG A 9 -16.70 -11.45 -1.56
N PHE A 10 -15.64 -10.66 -1.42
CA PHE A 10 -14.50 -10.62 -2.33
C PHE A 10 -13.50 -11.75 -2.09
N ASP A 11 -13.21 -12.10 -0.83
CA ASP A 11 -12.18 -13.10 -0.50
C ASP A 11 -12.42 -14.49 -1.13
N PRO A 12 -13.64 -15.05 -1.17
CA PRO A 12 -13.88 -16.32 -1.86
C PRO A 12 -13.56 -16.25 -3.35
N PHE A 13 -13.84 -15.11 -3.98
CA PHE A 13 -13.57 -14.88 -5.39
C PHE A 13 -12.05 -14.74 -5.67
N LEU A 14 -11.36 -13.95 -4.84
CA LEU A 14 -9.91 -13.81 -4.86
C LEU A 14 -9.21 -15.17 -4.69
N ARG A 15 -9.65 -15.96 -3.70
CA ARG A 15 -9.13 -17.31 -3.44
C ARG A 15 -9.28 -18.20 -4.67
N ALA A 16 -10.49 -18.30 -5.23
CA ALA A 16 -10.73 -19.16 -6.40
C ALA A 16 -9.86 -18.77 -7.61
N GLN A 17 -9.65 -17.47 -7.85
CA GLN A 17 -8.73 -17.05 -8.91
C GLN A 17 -7.28 -17.38 -8.60
N MET A 18 -6.81 -17.06 -7.39
CA MET A 18 -5.45 -17.36 -6.96
C MET A 18 -5.16 -18.86 -7.05
N ASP A 19 -6.08 -19.71 -6.59
CA ASP A 19 -5.97 -21.17 -6.68
C ASP A 19 -5.81 -21.62 -8.14
N ALA A 20 -6.60 -21.06 -9.07
CA ALA A 20 -6.48 -21.38 -10.49
C ALA A 20 -5.10 -20.99 -11.08
N PHE A 21 -4.60 -19.79 -10.73
CA PHE A 21 -3.29 -19.32 -11.15
C PHE A 21 -2.16 -20.22 -10.61
N VAL A 22 -2.20 -20.49 -9.30
CA VAL A 22 -1.23 -21.32 -8.59
C VAL A 22 -1.23 -22.76 -9.13
N GLN A 23 -2.39 -23.38 -9.30
CA GLN A 23 -2.49 -24.75 -9.85
C GLN A 23 -1.92 -24.82 -11.26
N ARG A 24 -2.24 -23.85 -12.12
CA ARG A 24 -1.74 -23.81 -13.49
C ARG A 24 -0.23 -23.62 -13.57
N ALA A 25 0.35 -22.77 -12.72
CA ALA A 25 1.80 -22.57 -12.69
C ALA A 25 2.54 -23.77 -12.04
N SER A 26 2.03 -24.28 -10.92
CA SER A 26 2.59 -25.46 -10.25
C SER A 26 2.54 -26.71 -11.14
N GLY A 27 1.52 -26.83 -12.01
CA GLY A 27 1.41 -27.92 -12.98
C GLY A 27 2.46 -27.91 -14.09
N GLN A 28 3.11 -26.77 -14.35
CA GLN A 28 4.16 -26.63 -15.37
C GLN A 28 5.56 -27.01 -14.87
N VAL A 29 5.73 -27.21 -13.57
CA VAL A 29 7.02 -27.46 -12.94
C VAL A 29 6.97 -28.77 -12.17
N SER A 30 8.02 -29.59 -12.26
CA SER A 30 8.13 -30.85 -11.50
C SER A 30 8.85 -30.70 -10.15
N ASP A 31 9.73 -29.70 -10.02
CA ASP A 31 10.52 -29.46 -8.80
C ASP A 31 9.64 -28.97 -7.63
N THR A 32 9.75 -29.65 -6.48
CA THR A 32 8.93 -29.41 -5.29
C THR A 32 9.29 -28.14 -4.53
N PHE A 33 10.53 -27.67 -4.64
CA PHE A 33 10.94 -26.39 -4.06
C PHE A 33 10.30 -25.24 -4.84
N ILE A 34 10.38 -25.27 -6.17
CA ILE A 34 9.73 -24.27 -7.03
C ILE A 34 8.22 -24.26 -6.84
N ARG A 35 7.55 -25.42 -6.80
CA ARG A 35 6.11 -25.48 -6.47
C ARG A 35 5.81 -24.80 -5.15
N SER A 36 6.61 -25.05 -4.10
CA SER A 36 6.36 -24.38 -2.80
C SER A 36 6.52 -22.86 -2.85
N LEU A 37 7.37 -22.33 -3.73
CA LEU A 37 7.50 -20.90 -3.96
C LEU A 37 6.33 -20.31 -4.76
N ILE A 38 5.70 -21.10 -5.64
CA ILE A 38 4.48 -20.70 -6.34
C ILE A 38 3.28 -20.64 -5.37
N HIS A 39 3.22 -21.56 -4.39
CA HIS A 39 2.15 -21.59 -3.39
C HIS A 39 2.30 -20.52 -2.29
N HIS A 40 3.51 -20.18 -1.85
CA HIS A 40 3.72 -19.27 -0.72
C HIS A 40 3.07 -17.87 -0.89
N PRO A 41 3.11 -17.22 -2.08
CA PRO A 41 2.41 -15.96 -2.33
C PRO A 41 0.91 -15.98 -2.04
N GLU A 42 0.24 -17.13 -2.16
CA GLU A 42 -1.16 -17.29 -1.76
C GLU A 42 -1.32 -17.02 -0.25
N THR A 43 -0.39 -17.52 0.57
CA THR A 43 -0.40 -17.31 2.02
C THR A 43 -0.26 -15.82 2.35
N ILE A 44 0.64 -15.11 1.68
CA ILE A 44 0.81 -13.65 1.86
C ILE A 44 -0.45 -12.91 1.44
N THR A 45 -0.97 -13.20 0.24
CA THR A 45 -2.13 -12.52 -0.32
C THR A 45 -3.40 -12.74 0.52
N LEU A 46 -3.61 -13.96 1.03
CA LEU A 46 -4.83 -14.34 1.74
C LEU A 46 -4.75 -14.11 3.26
N SER A 47 -3.58 -13.77 3.81
CA SER A 47 -3.44 -13.49 5.24
C SER A 47 -3.61 -12.01 5.59
N GLY A 48 -4.71 -11.67 6.27
CA GLY A 48 -4.79 -10.45 7.09
C GLY A 48 -4.97 -9.10 6.37
N GLY A 49 -5.03 -9.06 5.04
CA GLY A 49 -5.25 -7.81 4.29
C GLY A 49 -6.66 -7.23 4.48
N LYS A 50 -6.77 -5.90 4.65
CA LYS A 50 -8.06 -5.18 4.75
C LYS A 50 -8.82 -5.07 3.42
N ARG A 51 -8.18 -5.42 2.29
CA ARG A 51 -8.71 -5.28 0.92
C ARG A 51 -9.08 -3.84 0.55
N LEU A 52 -8.30 -2.87 1.04
CA LEU A 52 -8.59 -1.45 0.86
C LEU A 52 -8.67 -1.05 -0.63
N ARG A 53 -7.71 -1.49 -1.46
CA ARG A 53 -7.65 -1.12 -2.88
C ARG A 53 -8.82 -1.72 -3.68
N PRO A 54 -9.11 -3.04 -3.62
CA PRO A 54 -10.34 -3.60 -4.16
C PRO A 54 -11.60 -2.92 -3.65
N TYR A 55 -11.67 -2.55 -2.37
CA TYR A 55 -12.83 -1.87 -1.80
C TYR A 55 -13.01 -0.46 -2.38
N LEU A 56 -11.94 0.32 -2.55
CA LEU A 56 -11.99 1.64 -3.19
C LEU A 56 -12.43 1.55 -4.65
N ALA A 57 -11.93 0.55 -5.38
CA ALA A 57 -12.43 0.28 -6.73
C ALA A 57 -13.91 -0.12 -6.72
N PHE A 58 -14.35 -0.92 -5.75
CA PHE A 58 -15.76 -1.21 -5.57
C PHE A 58 -16.59 0.05 -5.26
N LEU A 59 -16.12 0.96 -4.40
CA LEU A 59 -16.82 2.22 -4.11
C LEU A 59 -16.96 3.07 -5.37
N GLY A 60 -15.88 3.24 -6.14
CA GLY A 60 -15.91 3.97 -7.41
C GLY A 60 -16.90 3.34 -8.39
N TYR A 61 -16.86 2.02 -8.52
CA TYR A 61 -17.81 1.26 -9.34
C TYR A 61 -19.27 1.47 -8.91
N LYS A 62 -19.56 1.49 -7.61
CA LYS A 62 -20.92 1.69 -7.09
C LYS A 62 -21.43 3.11 -7.24
N VAL A 63 -20.58 4.10 -6.96
CA VAL A 63 -20.93 5.53 -7.05
C VAL A 63 -21.35 5.89 -8.47
N PHE A 64 -20.69 5.28 -9.47
CA PHE A 64 -20.98 5.47 -10.89
C PHE A 64 -21.91 4.39 -11.48
N HIS A 65 -22.73 3.73 -10.65
CA HIS A 65 -23.82 2.83 -11.06
C HIS A 65 -23.41 1.59 -11.87
N GLY A 66 -22.23 1.04 -11.61
CA GLY A 66 -21.74 -0.16 -12.27
C GLY A 66 -22.71 -1.36 -12.16
N LYS A 67 -22.88 -2.09 -13.27
CA LYS A 67 -23.87 -3.18 -13.44
C LYS A 67 -23.28 -4.58 -13.60
N LYS A 68 -22.03 -4.69 -14.07
CA LYS A 68 -21.36 -5.96 -14.40
C LYS A 68 -20.46 -6.46 -13.26
N GLU A 69 -21.08 -6.87 -12.16
CA GLU A 69 -20.34 -7.10 -10.91
C GLU A 69 -19.33 -8.25 -10.99
N ALA A 70 -19.65 -9.37 -11.65
CA ALA A 70 -18.71 -10.48 -11.79
C ALA A 70 -17.43 -10.08 -12.54
N ALA A 71 -17.53 -9.24 -13.57
CA ALA A 71 -16.37 -8.71 -14.30
C ALA A 71 -15.61 -7.67 -13.47
N ALA A 72 -16.32 -6.85 -12.68
CA ALA A 72 -15.70 -5.92 -11.74
C ALA A 72 -14.89 -6.66 -10.66
N LEU A 73 -15.39 -7.78 -10.12
CA LEU A 73 -14.63 -8.58 -9.15
C LEU A 73 -13.35 -9.17 -9.75
N ARG A 74 -13.33 -9.56 -11.03
CA ARG A 74 -12.09 -9.94 -11.75
C ARG A 74 -11.10 -8.79 -11.78
N LEU A 75 -11.56 -7.62 -12.21
CA LEU A 75 -10.75 -6.41 -12.23
C LEU A 75 -10.19 -6.06 -10.84
N PHE A 76 -10.96 -6.25 -9.77
CA PHE A 76 -10.50 -5.98 -8.41
C PHE A 76 -9.49 -7.01 -7.91
N THR A 77 -9.56 -8.26 -8.39
CA THR A 77 -8.50 -9.26 -8.14
C THR A 77 -7.16 -8.81 -8.73
N ALA A 78 -7.15 -8.17 -9.91
CA ALA A 78 -5.92 -7.61 -10.48
C ALA A 78 -5.23 -6.64 -9.50
N LEU A 79 -5.99 -5.76 -8.84
CA LEU A 79 -5.44 -4.82 -7.85
C LEU A 79 -4.79 -5.53 -6.65
N GLU A 80 -5.39 -6.63 -6.19
CA GLU A 80 -4.86 -7.37 -5.03
C GLU A 80 -3.64 -8.21 -5.40
N LEU A 81 -3.62 -8.81 -6.60
CA LEU A 81 -2.44 -9.51 -7.13
C LEU A 81 -1.27 -8.54 -7.33
N PHE A 82 -1.53 -7.37 -7.90
CA PHE A 82 -0.54 -6.31 -8.02
C PHE A 82 -0.04 -5.84 -6.65
N HIS A 83 -0.94 -5.73 -5.67
CA HIS A 83 -0.53 -5.38 -4.30
C HIS A 83 0.35 -6.45 -3.66
N ALA A 84 0.04 -7.72 -3.85
CA ALA A 84 0.87 -8.81 -3.37
C ALA A 84 2.25 -8.82 -4.04
N PHE A 85 2.34 -8.52 -5.35
CA PHE A 85 3.61 -8.26 -6.04
C PHE A 85 4.42 -7.16 -5.35
N ALA A 86 3.80 -5.99 -5.18
CA ALA A 86 4.46 -4.83 -4.58
C ALA A 86 4.97 -5.13 -3.17
N LEU A 87 4.18 -5.83 -2.34
CA LEU A 87 4.59 -6.22 -0.98
C LEU A 87 5.75 -7.21 -0.96
N ILE A 88 5.78 -8.20 -1.86
CA ILE A 88 6.88 -9.18 -1.91
C ILE A 88 8.19 -8.48 -2.27
N HIS A 89 8.16 -7.52 -3.20
CA HIS A 89 9.35 -6.76 -3.58
C HIS A 89 9.76 -5.76 -2.47
N ASP A 90 8.79 -5.06 -1.88
CA ASP A 90 8.99 -4.16 -0.74
C ASP A 90 9.61 -4.89 0.46
N ASP A 91 9.14 -6.10 0.78
CA ASP A 91 9.73 -6.95 1.84
C ASP A 91 11.22 -7.24 1.60
N ILE A 92 11.69 -7.31 0.35
CA ILE A 92 13.11 -7.51 0.03
C ILE A 92 13.89 -6.20 0.18
N ILE A 93 13.35 -5.11 -0.38
CA ILE A 93 13.95 -3.76 -0.33
C ILE A 93 14.16 -3.34 1.13
N ASP A 94 13.14 -3.52 1.97
CA ASP A 94 13.15 -3.13 3.38
C ASP A 94 13.69 -4.23 4.31
N ARG A 95 14.11 -5.38 3.75
CA ARG A 95 14.62 -6.55 4.50
C ARG A 95 13.64 -7.05 5.58
N GLY A 96 12.35 -6.97 5.30
CA GLY A 96 11.27 -7.35 6.19
C GLY A 96 11.22 -8.86 6.47
N ASN A 97 11.13 -9.25 7.75
CA ASN A 97 11.11 -10.67 8.14
C ASN A 97 9.71 -11.29 8.18
N LYS A 98 8.68 -10.49 8.48
CA LYS A 98 7.29 -10.94 8.59
C LYS A 98 6.33 -9.93 7.96
N ARG A 99 5.29 -10.44 7.30
CA ARG A 99 4.16 -9.66 6.78
C ARG A 99 2.86 -10.31 7.27
N HIS A 100 1.98 -9.54 7.92
CA HIS A 100 0.72 -10.03 8.50
C HIS A 100 0.88 -11.30 9.38
N GLY A 101 1.97 -11.38 10.15
CA GLY A 101 2.29 -12.52 11.01
C GLY A 101 2.79 -13.77 10.27
N LYS A 102 2.96 -13.70 8.95
CA LYS A 102 3.54 -14.74 8.10
C LYS A 102 4.97 -14.38 7.73
N GLU A 103 5.79 -15.40 7.49
CA GLU A 103 7.16 -15.25 6.99
C GLU A 103 7.15 -14.65 5.57
N THR A 104 7.98 -13.65 5.31
CA THR A 104 8.10 -13.03 3.98
C THR A 104 8.67 -14.03 2.96
N THR A 105 8.39 -13.82 1.67
CA THR A 105 8.71 -14.82 0.62
C THR A 105 10.20 -15.16 0.55
N HIS A 106 11.09 -14.16 0.71
CA HIS A 106 12.54 -14.41 0.70
C HIS A 106 12.98 -15.17 1.96
N ARG A 107 12.41 -14.92 3.14
CA ARG A 107 12.72 -15.70 4.35
C ARG A 107 12.23 -17.14 4.25
N PHE A 108 11.03 -17.34 3.70
CA PHE A 108 10.52 -18.67 3.39
C PHE A 108 11.45 -19.44 2.44
N ALA A 109 11.88 -18.80 1.36
CA ALA A 109 12.79 -19.40 0.39
C ALA A 109 14.13 -19.77 1.03
N ALA A 110 14.74 -18.87 1.83
CA ALA A 110 15.99 -19.12 2.52
C ALA A 110 15.89 -20.31 3.48
N ARG A 111 14.85 -20.34 4.32
CA ARG A 111 14.59 -21.47 5.24
C ARG A 111 14.43 -22.79 4.49
N ARG A 112 13.73 -22.79 3.34
CA ARG A 112 13.57 -23.99 2.51
C ARG A 112 14.90 -24.46 1.90
N LEU A 113 15.75 -23.54 1.44
CA LEU A 113 17.09 -23.86 0.92
C LEU A 113 17.98 -24.50 2.00
N HIS A 114 17.98 -23.94 3.21
CA HIS A 114 18.67 -24.53 4.37
C HIS A 114 18.16 -25.94 4.69
N THR A 115 16.84 -26.13 4.72
CA THR A 115 16.21 -27.43 5.00
C THR A 115 16.63 -28.49 3.97
N LEU A 116 16.74 -28.10 2.70
CA LEU A 116 17.14 -28.99 1.60
C LEU A 116 18.66 -29.24 1.55
N LYS A 117 19.46 -28.64 2.45
CA LYS A 117 20.92 -28.79 2.52
C LYS A 117 21.62 -28.55 1.17
N ARG A 118 21.15 -27.56 0.41
CA ARG A 118 21.75 -27.17 -0.88
C ARG A 118 23.10 -26.47 -0.68
N ARG A 119 23.71 -25.97 -1.76
CA ARG A 119 24.95 -25.18 -1.72
C ARG A 119 24.70 -23.81 -2.37
N GLY A 120 25.47 -22.79 -1.97
CA GLY A 120 25.42 -21.43 -2.53
C GLY A 120 25.02 -20.36 -1.51
N GLU A 121 24.95 -19.10 -1.97
CA GLU A 121 24.55 -17.94 -1.17
C GLU A 121 23.03 -17.90 -0.98
N PHE A 122 22.53 -18.59 0.04
CA PHE A 122 21.08 -18.79 0.19
C PHE A 122 20.27 -17.51 0.32
N ASP A 123 20.75 -16.49 1.03
CA ASP A 123 20.00 -15.23 1.16
C ASP A 123 19.81 -14.56 -0.20
N ARG A 124 20.89 -14.40 -0.98
CA ARG A 124 20.83 -13.85 -2.34
C ARG A 124 19.93 -14.69 -3.26
N ILE A 125 20.05 -16.02 -3.20
CA ILE A 125 19.23 -16.92 -4.03
C ILE A 125 17.76 -16.80 -3.62
N ALA A 126 17.47 -16.70 -2.33
CA ALA A 126 16.13 -16.57 -1.80
C ALA A 126 15.49 -15.22 -2.15
N GLU A 127 16.24 -14.13 -2.09
CA GLU A 127 15.81 -12.81 -2.62
C GLU A 127 15.51 -12.91 -4.11
N SER A 128 16.39 -13.52 -4.90
CA SER A 128 16.17 -13.75 -6.34
C SER A 128 14.88 -14.53 -6.62
N GLN A 129 14.62 -15.60 -5.84
CA GLN A 129 13.38 -16.37 -5.96
C GLN A 129 12.14 -15.57 -5.58
N ALA A 130 12.24 -14.70 -4.56
CA ALA A 130 11.14 -13.85 -4.15
C ALA A 130 10.84 -12.75 -5.18
N ILE A 131 11.86 -12.18 -5.84
CA ILE A 131 11.68 -11.26 -6.99
C ILE A 131 10.85 -11.94 -8.07
N LEU A 132 11.25 -13.13 -8.51
CA LEU A 132 10.56 -13.90 -9.55
C LEU A 132 9.14 -14.30 -9.16
N ALA A 133 8.90 -14.64 -7.88
CA ALA A 133 7.56 -14.92 -7.37
C ALA A 133 6.67 -13.66 -7.40
N GLY A 134 7.24 -12.49 -7.11
CA GLY A 134 6.56 -11.21 -7.32
C GLY A 134 6.22 -10.98 -8.80
N ASP A 135 7.17 -11.18 -9.70
CA ASP A 135 6.96 -10.96 -11.15
C ASP A 135 5.84 -11.86 -11.71
N LEU A 136 5.72 -13.07 -11.17
CA LEU A 136 4.62 -13.99 -11.50
C LEU A 136 3.25 -13.42 -11.07
N LEU A 137 3.15 -12.83 -9.87
CA LEU A 137 1.93 -12.15 -9.42
C LEU A 137 1.60 -10.92 -10.27
N LEU A 138 2.62 -10.14 -10.68
CA LEU A 138 2.44 -9.01 -11.58
C LEU A 138 1.83 -9.46 -12.90
N SER A 139 2.36 -10.54 -13.49
CA SER A 139 1.83 -11.17 -14.70
C SER A 139 0.37 -11.62 -14.52
N TRP A 140 0.06 -12.31 -13.43
CA TRP A 140 -1.32 -12.72 -13.13
C TRP A 140 -2.26 -11.54 -12.89
N SER A 141 -1.75 -10.41 -12.38
CA SER A 141 -2.53 -9.18 -12.26
C SER A 141 -2.98 -8.67 -13.64
N PHE A 142 -2.09 -8.69 -14.65
CA PHE A 142 -2.44 -8.31 -16.01
C PHE A 142 -3.42 -9.29 -16.64
N GLU A 143 -3.25 -10.60 -16.41
CA GLU A 143 -4.21 -11.58 -16.90
C GLU A 143 -5.61 -11.35 -16.28
N SER A 144 -5.68 -11.11 -14.97
CA SER A 144 -6.94 -10.84 -14.28
C SER A 144 -7.61 -9.54 -14.75
N LEU A 145 -6.81 -8.50 -15.03
CA LEU A 145 -7.24 -7.25 -15.67
C LEU A 145 -7.90 -7.53 -17.02
N GLU A 146 -7.20 -8.24 -17.92
CA GLU A 146 -7.70 -8.53 -19.26
C GLU A 146 -8.95 -9.42 -19.24
N GLN A 147 -9.00 -10.42 -18.35
CA GLN A 147 -10.21 -11.22 -18.14
C GLN A 147 -11.40 -10.40 -17.66
N GLY A 148 -11.17 -9.39 -16.81
CA GLY A 148 -12.20 -8.45 -16.35
C GLY A 148 -12.70 -7.53 -17.47
N LEU A 149 -11.85 -7.20 -18.44
CA LEU A 149 -12.15 -6.28 -19.54
C LEU A 149 -12.61 -6.98 -20.83
N ALA A 150 -12.56 -8.31 -20.91
CA ALA A 150 -12.74 -9.08 -22.15
C ALA A 150 -14.06 -8.81 -22.90
N LYS A 151 -15.13 -8.43 -22.19
CA LYS A 151 -16.46 -8.16 -22.77
C LYS A 151 -16.88 -6.69 -22.66
N GLU A 152 -15.95 -5.80 -22.35
CA GLU A 152 -16.22 -4.37 -22.25
C GLU A 152 -16.01 -3.64 -23.57
N GLU A 153 -16.69 -2.51 -23.71
CA GLU A 153 -16.49 -1.61 -24.83
C GLU A 153 -15.03 -1.12 -24.89
N LYS A 154 -14.52 -0.89 -26.10
CA LYS A 154 -13.13 -0.45 -26.32
C LYS A 154 -12.80 0.85 -25.58
N ALA A 155 -13.75 1.78 -25.48
CA ALA A 155 -13.56 3.04 -24.76
C ALA A 155 -13.38 2.83 -23.25
N ILE A 156 -14.22 1.98 -22.63
CA ILE A 156 -14.14 1.65 -21.20
C ILE A 156 -12.85 0.89 -20.92
N SER A 157 -12.60 -0.20 -21.65
CA SER A 157 -11.42 -1.04 -21.43
C SER A 157 -10.12 -0.27 -21.70
N GLY A 158 -10.05 0.56 -22.74
CA GLY A 158 -8.91 1.42 -23.01
C GLY A 158 -8.65 2.45 -21.90
N THR A 159 -9.71 3.01 -21.31
CA THR A 159 -9.58 3.94 -20.18
C THR A 159 -9.10 3.23 -18.92
N VAL A 160 -9.69 2.09 -18.57
CA VAL A 160 -9.26 1.30 -17.41
C VAL A 160 -7.79 0.88 -17.52
N ARG A 161 -7.34 0.41 -18.69
CA ARG A 161 -5.92 0.08 -18.93
C ARG A 161 -5.00 1.27 -18.70
N ARG A 162 -5.32 2.45 -19.25
CA ARG A 162 -4.51 3.66 -19.03
C ARG A 162 -4.40 4.01 -17.55
N VAL A 163 -5.50 3.95 -16.80
CA VAL A 163 -5.49 4.23 -15.36
C VAL A 163 -4.71 3.18 -14.58
N TYR A 164 -4.83 1.90 -14.95
CA TYR A 164 -4.08 0.81 -14.33
C TYR A 164 -2.56 0.95 -14.58
N HIS A 165 -2.14 1.26 -15.80
CA HIS A 165 -0.72 1.48 -16.09
C HIS A 165 -0.16 2.71 -15.36
N ALA A 166 -0.92 3.82 -15.32
CA ALA A 166 -0.52 5.00 -14.55
C ALA A 166 -0.36 4.68 -13.05
N MET A 167 -1.23 3.83 -12.48
CA MET A 167 -1.10 3.36 -11.10
C MET A 167 0.21 2.62 -10.86
N ILE A 168 0.61 1.74 -11.78
CA ILE A 168 1.86 0.98 -11.70
C ILE A 168 3.06 1.93 -11.78
N GLU A 169 3.06 2.83 -12.75
CA GLU A 169 4.12 3.81 -12.94
C GLU A 169 4.28 4.69 -11.69
N GLU A 170 3.18 5.23 -11.18
CA GLU A 170 3.18 6.08 -9.98
C GLU A 170 3.74 5.35 -8.77
N VAL A 171 3.28 4.13 -8.46
CA VAL A 171 3.76 3.44 -7.25
C VAL A 171 5.24 3.08 -7.36
N ILE A 172 5.72 2.68 -8.55
CA ILE A 172 7.12 2.33 -8.77
C ILE A 172 8.00 3.57 -8.63
N LEU A 173 7.65 4.67 -9.30
CA LEU A 173 8.38 5.94 -9.17
C LEU A 173 8.35 6.46 -7.73
N GLY A 174 7.21 6.33 -7.05
CA GLY A 174 7.09 6.66 -5.63
C GLY A 174 8.01 5.82 -4.74
N GLN A 175 8.12 4.51 -5.00
CA GLN A 175 9.06 3.63 -4.30
C GLN A 175 10.51 4.00 -4.60
N MET A 176 10.85 4.35 -5.85
CA MET A 176 12.19 4.81 -6.21
C MET A 176 12.59 6.07 -5.44
N ILE A 177 11.67 7.04 -5.33
CA ILE A 177 11.87 8.24 -4.51
C ILE A 177 12.06 7.85 -3.04
N ASP A 178 11.24 6.93 -2.51
CA ASP A 178 11.34 6.48 -1.13
C ASP A 178 12.70 5.89 -0.78
N VAL A 179 13.18 4.94 -1.61
CA VAL A 179 14.49 4.33 -1.44
C VAL A 179 15.60 5.38 -1.55
N ASP A 180 15.54 6.28 -2.54
CA ASP A 180 16.54 7.33 -2.70
C ASP A 180 16.59 8.29 -1.50
N LEU A 181 15.42 8.65 -0.94
CA LEU A 181 15.34 9.53 0.24
C LEU A 181 16.14 8.96 1.43
N THR A 182 16.17 7.64 1.62
CA THR A 182 16.95 7.00 2.70
C THR A 182 18.46 7.27 2.59
N THR A 183 18.97 7.64 1.42
CA THR A 183 20.40 7.96 1.23
C THR A 183 20.72 9.43 1.53
N ARG A 184 19.71 10.30 1.60
CA ARG A 184 19.90 11.75 1.67
C ARG A 184 20.06 12.22 3.10
N ARG A 185 21.07 13.07 3.35
CA ARG A 185 21.25 13.74 4.65
C ARG A 185 20.12 14.72 5.00
N ARG A 186 19.49 15.29 3.98
CA ARG A 186 18.33 16.19 4.07
C ARG A 186 17.41 15.92 2.90
N ALA A 187 16.13 15.79 3.17
CA ALA A 187 15.09 15.79 2.15
C ALA A 187 14.52 17.21 1.96
N ASN A 188 13.81 17.41 0.85
CA ASN A 188 12.94 18.56 0.72
C ASN A 188 11.48 18.11 0.93
N THR A 189 10.67 19.00 1.49
CA THR A 189 9.26 18.70 1.81
C THR A 189 8.46 18.33 0.57
N GLU A 190 8.72 18.98 -0.56
CA GLU A 190 8.03 18.71 -1.82
C GLU A 190 8.18 17.25 -2.28
N LEU A 191 9.40 16.70 -2.24
CA LEU A 191 9.71 15.33 -2.65
C LEU A 191 9.12 14.30 -1.68
N ILE A 192 9.07 14.61 -0.37
CA ILE A 192 8.35 13.78 0.61
C ILE A 192 6.86 13.71 0.24
N TYR A 193 6.22 14.85 -0.02
CA TYR A 193 4.81 14.85 -0.44
C TYR A 193 4.62 14.22 -1.83
N GLN A 194 5.56 14.37 -2.76
CA GLN A 194 5.52 13.72 -4.07
C GLN A 194 5.55 12.19 -3.92
N LYS A 195 6.46 11.66 -3.09
CA LYS A 195 6.45 10.25 -2.70
C LYS A 195 5.09 9.83 -2.17
N MET A 196 4.54 10.55 -1.18
CA MET A 196 3.27 10.20 -0.56
C MET A 196 2.11 10.20 -1.56
N ARG A 197 2.07 11.19 -2.46
CA ARG A 197 1.09 11.30 -3.54
C ARG A 197 1.19 10.13 -4.52
N MET A 198 2.38 9.62 -4.79
CA MET A 198 2.61 8.57 -5.78
C MET A 198 2.49 7.17 -5.16
N LYS A 199 3.37 6.85 -4.19
CA LYS A 199 3.49 5.54 -3.53
C LYS A 199 2.23 5.17 -2.75
N THR A 200 1.54 6.14 -2.14
CA THR A 200 0.42 5.86 -1.24
C THR A 200 -0.90 6.39 -1.77
N ALA A 201 -1.04 7.69 -2.00
CA ALA A 201 -2.34 8.29 -2.34
C ALA A 201 -2.82 7.89 -3.75
N GLY A 202 -1.96 8.05 -4.75
CA GLY A 202 -2.18 7.65 -6.14
C GLY A 202 -2.49 6.17 -6.22
N TYR A 203 -1.53 5.35 -5.77
CA TYR A 203 -1.61 3.91 -5.78
C TYR A 203 -2.79 3.32 -5.00
N SER A 204 -3.05 3.79 -3.78
CA SER A 204 -3.96 3.09 -2.86
C SER A 204 -5.37 3.69 -2.86
N PHE A 205 -5.53 4.96 -3.25
CA PHE A 205 -6.79 5.69 -3.14
C PHE A 205 -7.30 6.20 -4.48
N VAL A 206 -6.55 7.06 -5.14
CA VAL A 206 -6.98 7.74 -6.37
C VAL A 206 -7.22 6.73 -7.49
N ARG A 207 -6.21 5.91 -7.81
CA ARG A 207 -6.26 5.03 -8.98
C ARG A 207 -7.24 3.87 -8.81
N PRO A 208 -7.33 3.17 -7.67
CA PRO A 208 -8.37 2.17 -7.48
C PRO A 208 -9.78 2.74 -7.62
N LEU A 209 -10.07 3.88 -6.99
CA LEU A 209 -11.37 4.56 -7.09
C LEU A 209 -11.68 4.95 -8.55
N MET A 210 -10.67 5.45 -9.28
CA MET A 210 -10.78 5.83 -10.69
C MET A 210 -10.98 4.63 -11.61
N ILE A 211 -10.31 3.50 -11.36
CA ILE A 211 -10.49 2.24 -12.09
C ILE A 211 -11.93 1.75 -11.96
N GLY A 212 -12.46 1.73 -10.73
CA GLY A 212 -13.84 1.34 -10.48
C GLY A 212 -14.85 2.24 -11.20
N ALA A 213 -14.68 3.55 -11.08
CA ALA A 213 -15.54 4.53 -11.71
C ALA A 213 -15.48 4.48 -13.25
N ALA A 214 -14.29 4.33 -13.82
CA ALA A 214 -14.09 4.17 -15.26
C ALA A 214 -14.71 2.88 -15.78
N PHE A 215 -14.56 1.77 -15.05
CA PHE A 215 -15.17 0.48 -15.40
C PHE A 215 -16.71 0.54 -15.39
N ALA A 216 -17.29 1.37 -14.52
CA ALA A 216 -18.73 1.63 -14.50
C ALA A 216 -19.23 2.53 -15.66
N GLY A 217 -18.32 3.02 -16.52
CA GLY A 217 -18.66 3.93 -17.62
C GLY A 217 -18.76 5.39 -17.18
N GLY A 218 -18.12 5.76 -16.07
CA GLY A 218 -18.08 7.14 -15.60
C GLY A 218 -17.44 8.08 -16.63
N GLY A 219 -18.03 9.28 -16.79
CA GLY A 219 -17.62 10.25 -17.80
C GLY A 219 -16.44 11.15 -17.38
N LYS A 220 -16.33 12.32 -18.01
CA LYS A 220 -15.20 13.26 -17.89
C LYS A 220 -14.90 13.73 -16.45
N THR A 221 -15.86 13.64 -15.53
CA THR A 221 -15.70 14.10 -14.15
C THR A 221 -14.95 13.09 -13.26
N VAL A 222 -14.82 11.83 -13.68
CA VAL A 222 -14.19 10.75 -12.89
C VAL A 222 -12.79 11.14 -12.44
N GLU A 223 -11.93 11.59 -13.34
CA GLU A 223 -10.55 11.91 -13.00
C GLU A 223 -10.46 13.07 -12.01
N SER A 224 -11.17 14.16 -12.28
CA SER A 224 -11.19 15.34 -11.40
C SER A 224 -11.69 15.02 -9.99
N PHE A 225 -12.78 14.25 -9.88
CA PHE A 225 -13.35 13.86 -8.60
C PHE A 225 -12.41 12.93 -7.83
N THR A 226 -11.92 11.88 -8.47
CA THR A 226 -11.10 10.86 -7.79
C THR A 226 -9.74 11.39 -7.34
N LYS A 227 -9.14 12.33 -8.07
CA LYS A 227 -7.96 13.07 -7.60
C LYS A 227 -8.30 13.98 -6.41
N ALA A 228 -9.31 14.84 -6.55
CA ALA A 228 -9.69 15.80 -5.51
C ALA A 228 -10.11 15.13 -4.19
N PHE A 229 -10.72 13.93 -4.26
CA PHE A 229 -11.12 13.17 -3.07
C PHE A 229 -10.03 12.21 -2.59
N GLY A 230 -9.42 11.43 -3.50
CA GLY A 230 -8.52 10.34 -3.14
C GLY A 230 -7.12 10.79 -2.71
N GLU A 231 -6.61 11.88 -3.27
CA GLU A 231 -5.27 12.39 -2.94
C GLU A 231 -5.19 12.85 -1.47
N PRO A 232 -6.02 13.78 -0.98
CA PRO A 232 -5.99 14.19 0.42
C PRO A 232 -6.25 13.02 1.38
N LEU A 233 -7.18 12.11 1.04
CA LEU A 233 -7.46 10.93 1.85
C LEU A 233 -6.23 10.02 1.99
N GLY A 234 -5.50 9.81 0.89
CA GLY A 234 -4.29 9.00 0.88
C GLY A 234 -3.09 9.66 1.55
N VAL A 235 -2.96 10.98 1.43
CA VAL A 235 -1.94 11.76 2.17
C VAL A 235 -2.22 11.67 3.67
N ALA A 236 -3.47 11.88 4.10
CA ALA A 236 -3.87 11.70 5.50
C ALA A 236 -3.55 10.29 6.01
N PHE A 237 -3.85 9.27 5.21
CA PHE A 237 -3.56 7.87 5.54
C PHE A 237 -2.07 7.62 5.75
N GLN A 238 -1.19 8.17 4.91
CA GLN A 238 0.26 8.00 5.06
C GLN A 238 0.80 8.74 6.28
N ILE A 239 0.37 9.98 6.54
CA ILE A 239 0.80 10.71 7.75
C ILE A 239 0.36 9.96 9.01
N GLN A 240 -0.82 9.33 9.00
CA GLN A 240 -1.26 8.47 10.10
C GLN A 240 -0.37 7.24 10.29
N ASP A 241 0.08 6.59 9.20
CA ASP A 241 0.97 5.43 9.29
C ASP A 241 2.32 5.83 9.90
N ASP A 242 2.93 6.91 9.41
CA ASP A 242 4.15 7.49 9.96
C ASP A 242 3.96 7.88 11.45
N LEU A 243 2.78 8.45 11.80
CA LEU A 243 2.45 8.80 13.19
C LEU A 243 2.34 7.57 14.08
N PHE A 244 1.74 6.48 13.59
CA PHE A 244 1.60 5.25 14.36
C PHE A 244 2.95 4.57 14.59
N ASP A 245 3.88 4.66 13.64
CA ASP A 245 5.25 4.20 13.84
C ASP A 245 5.94 4.97 14.98
N VAL A 246 5.85 6.31 14.97
CA VAL A 246 6.38 7.19 16.03
C VAL A 246 5.72 6.94 17.39
N MET A 247 4.40 6.75 17.42
CA MET A 247 3.64 6.58 18.66
C MET A 247 3.70 5.16 19.23
N SER A 248 4.14 4.17 18.44
CA SER A 248 4.14 2.78 18.87
C SER A 248 4.96 2.58 20.15
N SER A 249 4.38 1.86 21.12
CA SER A 249 5.04 1.49 22.37
C SER A 249 5.56 0.06 22.29
N ALA A 250 6.78 -0.19 22.76
CA ALA A 250 7.39 -1.52 22.85
C ALA A 250 6.75 -2.37 23.97
N THR A 251 5.45 -2.64 23.91
CA THR A 251 4.74 -3.50 24.88
C THR A 251 4.79 -4.99 24.51
N ALA A 252 5.26 -5.32 23.30
CA ALA A 252 5.48 -6.71 22.89
C ALA A 252 6.94 -6.93 22.45
N ILE A 253 7.53 -8.03 22.90
CA ILE A 253 8.91 -8.50 22.66
C ILE A 253 9.26 -8.69 21.15
N GLN A 254 8.38 -8.34 20.21
CA GLN A 254 8.54 -8.65 18.78
C GLN A 254 8.12 -7.53 17.79
N LYS A 255 7.99 -6.27 18.20
CA LYS A 255 7.81 -5.16 17.25
C LYS A 255 9.07 -4.31 17.20
N ASN A 256 9.65 -4.16 16.01
CA ASN A 256 10.55 -3.05 15.73
C ASN A 256 9.72 -1.77 15.92
N VAL A 257 10.18 -0.88 16.79
CA VAL A 257 9.52 0.41 17.09
C VAL A 257 10.31 1.49 16.38
N MET A 258 9.62 2.45 15.76
CA MET A 258 10.26 3.51 14.98
C MET A 258 11.11 2.95 13.85
N THR A 259 10.55 2.02 13.06
CA THR A 259 11.23 1.41 11.93
C THR A 259 11.67 2.46 10.93
N ASP A 260 10.81 3.44 10.67
CA ASP A 260 11.08 4.51 9.71
C ASP A 260 12.34 5.28 10.12
N LEU A 261 12.47 5.60 11.41
CA LEU A 261 13.62 6.30 11.94
C LEU A 261 14.90 5.43 11.84
N ALA A 262 14.81 4.15 12.21
CA ALA A 262 15.94 3.22 12.13
C ALA A 262 16.41 2.97 10.69
N GLU A 263 15.51 3.07 9.71
CA GLU A 263 15.78 2.90 8.27
C GLU A 263 16.16 4.22 7.58
N HIS A 264 16.36 5.30 8.35
CA HIS A 264 16.72 6.63 7.84
C HIS A 264 15.65 7.22 6.89
N GLN A 265 14.38 6.87 7.11
CA GLN A 265 13.27 7.39 6.33
C GLN A 265 13.02 8.87 6.62
N HIS A 266 12.71 9.62 5.56
CA HIS A 266 12.26 11.00 5.66
C HIS A 266 10.73 11.06 5.61
N THR A 267 10.14 11.49 6.73
CA THR A 267 8.69 11.64 6.93
C THR A 267 8.35 13.11 7.18
N VAL A 268 7.06 13.43 7.24
CA VAL A 268 6.64 14.80 7.62
C VAL A 268 7.11 15.19 9.03
N PHE A 269 7.34 14.21 9.92
CA PHE A 269 7.77 14.46 11.29
C PHE A 269 9.26 14.79 11.37
N THR A 270 10.11 14.00 10.70
CA THR A 270 11.56 14.29 10.65
C THR A 270 11.83 15.61 9.95
N GLN A 271 11.12 15.87 8.86
CA GLN A 271 11.25 17.11 8.11
C GLN A 271 10.81 18.34 8.93
N TYR A 272 9.74 18.22 9.72
CA TYR A 272 9.30 19.32 10.58
C TYR A 272 10.40 19.73 11.57
N VAL A 273 11.08 18.77 12.21
CA VAL A 273 12.20 19.02 13.11
C VAL A 273 13.40 19.64 12.36
N PHE A 274 13.69 19.18 11.14
CA PHE A 274 14.76 19.78 10.32
C PHE A 274 14.50 21.23 9.92
N GLU A 275 13.24 21.62 9.79
CA GLU A 275 12.86 22.99 9.47
C GLU A 275 12.82 23.85 10.74
N HIS A 276 12.09 23.43 11.77
CA HIS A 276 11.69 24.27 12.90
C HIS A 276 12.50 24.04 14.19
N GLY A 277 13.23 22.94 14.30
CA GLY A 277 14.00 22.62 15.51
C GLY A 277 15.22 23.52 15.71
N THR A 278 15.70 23.55 16.95
CA THR A 278 17.00 24.10 17.34
C THR A 278 18.16 23.27 16.76
N ALA A 279 19.38 23.81 16.81
CA ALA A 279 20.57 23.08 16.37
C ALA A 279 20.80 21.79 17.17
N ALA A 280 20.47 21.78 18.46
CA ALA A 280 20.61 20.61 19.33
C ALA A 280 19.61 19.51 18.96
N GLU A 281 18.35 19.87 18.71
CA GLU A 281 17.28 18.97 18.27
C GLU A 281 17.57 18.35 16.90
N LYS A 282 18.06 19.16 15.95
CA LYS A 282 18.48 18.69 14.62
C LYS A 282 19.63 17.69 14.72
N LYS A 283 20.62 17.97 15.57
CA LYS A 283 21.75 17.07 15.82
C LYS A 283 21.29 15.77 16.50
N LEU A 284 20.34 15.85 17.43
CA LEU A 284 19.74 14.69 18.06
C LEU A 284 19.03 13.81 17.02
N LEU A 285 18.15 14.38 16.20
CA LEU A 285 17.45 13.64 15.15
C LEU A 285 18.45 12.92 14.21
N GLN A 286 19.47 13.63 13.75
CA GLN A 286 20.51 13.07 12.88
C GLN A 286 21.26 11.90 13.52
N SER A 287 21.46 11.91 14.84
CA SER A 287 22.11 10.81 15.54
C SER A 287 21.24 9.56 15.68
N LEU A 288 19.91 9.71 15.55
CA LEU A 288 18.95 8.62 15.69
C LEU A 288 18.60 8.00 14.34
N MET A 289 18.51 8.81 13.28
CA MET A 289 18.16 8.32 11.94
C MET A 289 19.21 7.33 11.41
N GLY A 290 18.77 6.19 10.88
CA GLY A 290 19.66 5.19 10.29
C GLY A 290 20.47 4.38 11.31
N SER A 291 20.15 4.49 12.60
CA SER A 291 20.86 3.81 13.68
C SER A 291 20.06 2.65 14.25
N SER A 292 20.76 1.71 14.91
CA SER A 292 20.08 0.67 15.71
C SER A 292 19.52 1.30 16.99
N LEU A 293 18.20 1.50 17.03
CA LEU A 293 17.53 2.20 18.13
C LEU A 293 17.35 1.29 19.36
N THR A 294 17.83 1.76 20.52
CA THR A 294 17.46 1.17 21.81
C THR A 294 16.10 1.69 22.28
N LYS A 295 15.51 1.08 23.32
CA LYS A 295 14.29 1.61 23.96
C LYS A 295 14.45 3.06 24.41
N LYS A 296 15.63 3.42 24.94
CA LYS A 296 15.94 4.79 25.37
C LYS A 296 16.00 5.75 24.18
N ASP A 297 16.50 5.30 23.04
CA ASP A 297 16.54 6.11 21.81
C ASP A 297 15.14 6.34 21.27
N CYS A 298 14.27 5.33 21.26
CA CYS A 298 12.86 5.51 20.91
C CYS A 298 12.14 6.51 21.84
N GLU A 299 12.40 6.46 23.14
CA GLU A 299 11.84 7.44 24.09
C GLU A 299 12.36 8.86 23.85
N ARG A 300 13.66 9.01 23.53
CA ARG A 300 14.27 10.30 23.17
C ARG A 300 13.70 10.85 21.87
N ALA A 301 13.54 10.01 20.85
CA ALA A 301 12.91 10.39 19.58
C ALA A 301 11.46 10.85 19.81
N ARG A 302 10.69 10.13 20.63
CA ARG A 302 9.30 10.51 20.93
C ARG A 302 9.23 11.88 21.62
N ARG A 303 10.02 12.08 22.68
CA ARG A 303 10.12 13.39 23.36
C ARG A 303 10.51 14.50 22.40
N LEU A 304 11.49 14.25 21.53
CA LEU A 304 11.89 15.20 20.49
C LEU A 304 10.72 15.59 19.58
N PHE A 305 9.97 14.62 19.06
CA PHE A 305 8.82 14.91 18.19
C PHE A 305 7.64 15.58 18.93
N GLU A 306 7.49 15.32 20.24
CA GLU A 306 6.51 15.98 21.10
C GLU A 306 6.90 17.43 21.40
N GLU A 307 8.10 17.66 21.92
CA GLU A 307 8.61 18.96 22.36
C GLU A 307 8.78 19.95 21.20
N THR A 308 9.20 19.47 20.03
CA THR A 308 9.28 20.31 18.82
C THR A 308 7.92 20.67 18.24
N GLY A 309 6.84 19.97 18.62
CA GLY A 309 5.51 20.13 18.03
C GLY A 309 5.28 19.37 16.72
N ALA A 310 6.23 18.53 16.27
CA ALA A 310 6.11 17.75 15.04
C ALA A 310 4.86 16.83 15.06
N ILE A 311 4.54 16.22 16.22
CA ILE A 311 3.34 15.38 16.37
C ILE A 311 2.05 16.22 16.20
N ALA A 312 1.99 17.40 16.80
CA ALA A 312 0.84 18.29 16.70
C ALA A 312 0.65 18.78 15.26
N TYR A 313 1.76 19.10 14.58
CA TYR A 313 1.75 19.44 13.16
C TYR A 313 1.17 18.31 12.29
N GLY A 314 1.67 17.07 12.45
CA GLY A 314 1.16 15.92 11.69
C GLY A 314 -0.34 15.69 11.90
N LYS A 315 -0.82 15.77 13.15
CA LYS A 315 -2.26 15.67 13.47
C LYS A 315 -3.09 16.78 12.81
N THR A 316 -2.58 18.01 12.80
CA THR A 316 -3.24 19.15 12.13
C THR A 316 -3.32 18.93 10.62
N ARG A 317 -2.24 18.42 10.00
CA ARG A 317 -2.23 18.09 8.57
C ARG A 317 -3.24 16.98 8.25
N ILE A 318 -3.28 15.90 9.03
CA ILE A 318 -4.28 14.83 8.87
C ILE A 318 -5.70 15.40 8.88
N ALA A 319 -6.05 16.23 9.88
CA ALA A 319 -7.38 16.83 9.97
C ALA A 319 -7.70 17.70 8.75
N ALA A 320 -6.76 18.57 8.34
CA ALA A 320 -6.94 19.45 7.20
C ALA A 320 -7.18 18.69 5.88
N GLU A 321 -6.45 17.59 5.65
CA GLU A 321 -6.65 16.73 4.47
C GLU A 321 -8.02 16.04 4.50
N LEU A 322 -8.45 15.50 5.65
CA LEU A 322 -9.78 14.88 5.77
C LEU A 322 -10.92 15.88 5.57
N ASP A 323 -10.76 17.13 6.02
CA ASP A 323 -11.74 18.18 5.80
C ASP A 323 -11.84 18.59 4.30
N ILE A 324 -10.74 18.46 3.54
CA ILE A 324 -10.79 18.60 2.07
C ILE A 324 -11.68 17.52 1.47
N CYS A 325 -11.53 16.26 1.91
CA CYS A 325 -12.36 15.14 1.43
C CYS A 325 -13.85 15.40 1.64
N GLU A 326 -14.23 15.87 2.83
CA GLU A 326 -15.63 16.20 3.16
C GLU A 326 -16.18 17.34 2.29
N ARG A 327 -15.40 18.41 2.10
CA ARG A 327 -15.78 19.50 1.20
C ARG A 327 -15.97 19.02 -0.24
N VAL A 328 -15.09 18.16 -0.74
CA VAL A 328 -15.21 17.57 -2.08
C VAL A 328 -16.47 16.71 -2.20
N LEU A 329 -16.77 15.86 -1.21
CA LEU A 329 -18.01 15.07 -1.20
C LEU A 329 -19.27 15.93 -1.15
N SER A 330 -19.27 17.01 -0.35
CA SER A 330 -20.43 17.90 -0.22
C SER A 330 -20.79 18.64 -1.51
N ARG A 331 -19.79 18.88 -2.37
CA ARG A 331 -19.95 19.57 -3.66
C ARG A 331 -20.11 18.63 -4.85
N ALA A 332 -19.86 17.33 -4.64
CA ALA A 332 -19.97 16.35 -5.71
C ALA A 332 -21.46 16.17 -6.12
N PRO A 333 -21.76 15.95 -7.40
CA PRO A 333 -23.12 15.77 -7.91
C PRO A 333 -23.65 14.37 -7.61
N PHE A 334 -23.48 13.90 -6.36
CA PHE A 334 -23.89 12.59 -5.90
C PHE A 334 -25.09 12.72 -4.96
N SER A 335 -26.04 11.80 -5.07
CA SER A 335 -27.08 11.68 -4.05
C SER A 335 -26.46 11.33 -2.69
N LYS A 336 -27.16 11.63 -1.59
CA LYS A 336 -26.73 11.25 -0.23
C LYS A 336 -26.38 9.76 -0.13
N LYS A 337 -27.17 8.91 -0.79
CA LYS A 337 -26.95 7.44 -0.83
C LYS A 337 -25.67 7.05 -1.57
N GLN A 338 -25.28 7.79 -2.61
CA GLN A 338 -24.02 7.55 -3.33
C GLN A 338 -22.81 8.06 -2.53
N ALA A 339 -22.93 9.21 -1.87
CA ALA A 339 -21.84 9.81 -1.10
C ALA A 339 -21.60 9.09 0.25
N GLN A 340 -22.63 8.48 0.84
CA GLN A 340 -22.55 7.87 2.18
C GLN A 340 -21.38 6.88 2.35
N PRO A 341 -21.15 5.88 1.48
CA PRO A 341 -20.02 4.96 1.64
C PRO A 341 -18.63 5.62 1.56
N LEU A 342 -18.51 6.73 0.82
CA LEU A 342 -17.28 7.51 0.76
C LEU A 342 -17.09 8.33 2.04
N SER A 343 -18.17 8.87 2.60
CA SER A 343 -18.15 9.55 3.90
C SER A 343 -17.78 8.58 5.03
N GLU A 344 -18.35 7.36 5.03
CA GLU A 344 -18.00 6.30 5.98
C GLU A 344 -16.52 5.90 5.86
N LEU A 345 -15.95 5.94 4.66
CA LEU A 345 -14.52 5.72 4.47
C LEU A 345 -13.67 6.84 5.08
N VAL A 346 -14.06 8.11 4.91
CA VAL A 346 -13.37 9.24 5.55
C VAL A 346 -13.36 9.07 7.07
N GLU A 347 -14.51 8.72 7.67
CA GLU A 347 -14.62 8.47 9.10
C GLU A 347 -13.83 7.25 9.55
N LEU A 348 -13.78 6.19 8.74
CA LEU A 348 -12.95 5.03 9.01
C LEU A 348 -11.46 5.39 9.05
N ILE A 349 -10.99 6.26 8.14
CA ILE A 349 -9.61 6.76 8.18
C ILE A 349 -9.41 7.68 9.39
N ARG A 350 -10.34 8.60 9.67
CA ARG A 350 -10.29 9.52 10.81
C ARG A 350 -10.18 8.79 12.16
N ALA A 351 -10.92 7.69 12.31
CA ALA A 351 -11.01 6.91 13.55
C ALA A 351 -9.90 5.85 13.72
N ARG A 352 -8.93 5.75 12.81
CA ARG A 352 -7.81 4.78 12.94
C ARG A 352 -7.04 5.04 14.24
N LYS A 353 -6.68 3.95 14.92
CA LYS A 353 -5.85 3.96 16.14
C LYS A 353 -4.59 3.11 15.90
N ALA A 354 -3.49 3.51 16.56
CA ALA A 354 -2.19 2.85 16.54
C ALA A 354 -2.23 1.44 17.13
#